data_AF-A0A1E7I4A1-F1
#
_entry.id   AF-A0A1E7I4A1-F1
#
_cell.length_a   1.000
_cell.length_b   1.000
_cell.length_c   1.000
_cell.angle_alpha   90.00
_cell.angle_beta   90.00
_cell.angle_gamma   90.00
#
_symmetry.space_group_name_H-M   'P 1'
#
loop_
_entity.id
_entity.type
_entity.pdbx_description
1 polymer ?
#
loop_
_entity_poly.entity_id
_entity_poly.type
_entity_poly.pdbx_seq_one_letter_code
_entity_poly.pdbx_strand_id
1 'polypeptide(L)'
;MGMKPFLVTKILPFVIGALILISFSALQKIIIGANPFMIKGYVIPFIFGGASGIIIAFFRKKWEKEAVRVETEKLQAIIEMAAAVCHELNQPLQSISGYCELLMMDLEEGDQSYKQIKGIKGQVDRAGKITKKLMRVKRYETKDYLKGKIIDIDRATE
;
A
#
# COMPACT_ATOMS: atom_id res chain seq x y z
N MET A 1 -2.68 -5.50 29.38
CA MET A 1 -2.96 -6.28 28.14
C MET A 1 -1.78 -6.25 27.13
N GLY A 2 -0.51 -6.23 27.59
CA GLY A 2 0.69 -6.03 26.74
C GLY A 2 1.73 -7.16 26.75
N MET A 3 1.43 -8.31 27.34
CA MET A 3 2.42 -9.39 27.57
C MET A 3 2.63 -10.29 26.35
N LYS A 4 1.59 -10.50 25.53
CA LYS A 4 1.64 -11.30 24.29
C LYS A 4 2.64 -10.77 23.24
N PRO A 5 2.67 -9.46 22.90
CA PRO A 5 3.59 -8.97 21.88
C PRO A 5 5.06 -9.06 22.31
N PHE A 6 5.37 -8.87 23.59
CA PHE A 6 6.74 -8.99 24.11
C PHE A 6 7.25 -10.44 24.02
N LEU A 7 6.43 -11.42 24.47
CA LEU A 7 6.79 -12.83 24.38
C LEU A 7 7.09 -13.26 22.94
N VAL A 8 6.22 -12.89 22.00
CA VAL A 8 6.33 -13.35 20.61
C VAL A 8 7.46 -12.66 19.85
N THR A 9 7.76 -11.38 20.16
CA THR A 9 8.77 -10.62 19.39
C THR A 9 10.18 -10.70 19.95
N LYS A 10 10.36 -11.05 21.22
CA LYS A 10 11.68 -11.10 21.86
C LYS A 10 12.03 -12.47 22.44
N ILE A 11 11.12 -13.08 23.20
CA ILE A 11 11.40 -14.36 23.87
C ILE A 11 11.40 -15.51 22.86
N LEU A 12 10.40 -15.58 21.98
CA LEU A 12 10.30 -16.66 21.00
C LEU A 12 11.50 -16.71 20.03
N PRO A 13 11.96 -15.60 19.42
CA PRO A 13 13.14 -15.63 18.54
C PRO A 13 14.43 -15.96 19.28
N PHE A 14 14.56 -15.51 20.54
CA PHE A 14 15.70 -15.86 21.39
C PHE A 14 15.73 -17.37 21.64
N VAL A 15 14.61 -17.95 22.07
CA VAL A 15 14.53 -19.39 22.36
C VAL A 15 14.81 -20.21 21.11
N ILE A 16 14.23 -19.84 19.96
CA ILE A 16 14.47 -20.53 18.69
C ILE A 16 15.95 -20.46 18.31
N GLY A 17 16.56 -19.27 18.32
CA GLY A 17 17.97 -19.12 17.96
C GLY A 17 18.92 -19.86 18.91
N ALA A 18 18.63 -19.81 20.21
CA ALA A 18 19.38 -20.54 21.23
C ALA A 18 19.27 -22.07 21.04
N LEU A 19 18.06 -22.59 20.80
CA LEU A 19 17.84 -24.01 20.54
C LEU A 19 18.54 -24.49 19.27
N ILE A 20 18.52 -23.71 18.20
CA ILE A 20 19.21 -24.03 16.94
C ILE A 20 20.72 -24.18 17.18
N LEU A 21 21.37 -23.20 17.81
CA LEU A 21 22.82 -23.27 18.04
C LEU A 21 23.22 -24.29 19.11
N ILE A 22 22.39 -24.52 20.13
CA ILE A 22 22.62 -25.61 21.09
C ILE A 22 22.57 -26.97 20.38
N SER A 23 21.57 -27.18 19.52
CA SER A 23 21.40 -28.43 18.77
C SER A 23 22.59 -28.67 17.83
N PHE A 24 23.03 -27.61 17.13
CA PHE A 24 24.21 -27.66 16.28
C PHE A 24 25.50 -27.97 17.08
N SER A 25 25.66 -27.34 18.24
CA SER A 25 26.81 -27.57 19.13
C SER A 25 26.83 -29.00 19.69
N ALA A 26 25.67 -29.56 20.04
CA ALA A 26 25.55 -30.94 20.50
C ALA A 26 25.97 -31.93 19.38
N LEU A 27 25.49 -31.69 18.17
CA LEU A 27 25.81 -32.50 16.99
C LEU A 27 27.31 -32.47 16.67
N GLN A 28 27.94 -31.29 16.72
CA GLN A 28 29.39 -31.14 16.54
C GLN A 28 30.20 -31.95 17.57
N LYS A 29 29.80 -31.93 18.85
CA LYS A 29 30.50 -32.67 19.91
C LYS A 29 30.43 -34.18 19.70
N ILE A 30 29.27 -34.70 19.29
CA ILE A 30 29.10 -36.13 18.98
C ILE A 30 30.02 -36.56 17.83
N ILE A 31 30.09 -35.77 16.75
CA ILE A 31 30.92 -36.07 15.58
C ILE A 31 32.42 -36.09 15.94
N ILE A 32 32.86 -35.18 16.80
CA ILE A 32 34.28 -35.05 17.19
C ILE A 32 34.63 -36.03 18.34
N GLY A 33 33.68 -36.85 18.81
CA GLY A 33 33.89 -37.79 19.92
C GLY A 33 34.05 -37.12 21.29
N ALA A 34 33.65 -35.85 21.42
CA ALA A 34 33.68 -35.10 22.67
C ALA A 34 32.42 -35.37 23.51
N ASN A 35 32.54 -35.34 24.85
CA ASN A 35 31.41 -35.62 25.73
C ASN A 35 30.32 -34.52 25.62
N PRO A 36 29.10 -34.85 25.14
CA PRO A 36 28.03 -33.88 24.93
C PRO A 36 27.37 -33.41 26.22
N PHE A 37 27.66 -34.02 27.38
CA PHE A 37 27.06 -33.64 28.67
C PHE A 37 27.78 -32.49 29.39
N MET A 38 28.85 -31.94 28.81
CA MET A 38 29.60 -30.81 29.38
C MET A 38 28.85 -29.48 29.22
N ILE A 39 28.15 -29.05 30.28
CA ILE A 39 27.31 -27.84 30.33
C ILE A 39 28.07 -26.56 29.91
N LYS A 40 29.32 -26.39 30.35
CA LYS A 40 30.14 -25.21 30.02
C LYS A 40 30.25 -24.97 28.51
N GLY A 41 30.21 -26.03 27.70
CA GLY A 41 30.32 -25.93 26.24
C GLY A 41 29.02 -25.51 25.53
N TYR A 42 27.93 -25.19 26.24
CA TYR A 42 26.67 -24.72 25.64
C TYR A 42 26.34 -23.26 25.96
N VAL A 43 27.05 -22.63 26.89
CA VAL A 43 26.81 -21.24 27.30
C VAL A 43 27.00 -20.28 26.11
N ILE A 44 28.08 -20.45 25.34
CA ILE A 44 28.37 -19.61 24.18
C ILE A 44 27.30 -19.80 23.06
N PRO A 45 26.99 -21.04 22.61
CA PRO A 45 25.90 -21.28 21.66
C PRO A 45 24.54 -20.74 22.11
N PHE A 46 24.21 -20.85 23.40
CA PHE A 46 22.96 -20.34 23.95
C PHE A 46 22.84 -18.82 23.83
N ILE A 47 23.85 -18.09 24.30
CA ILE A 47 23.84 -16.61 24.29
C ILE A 47 23.91 -16.10 22.84
N PHE A 48 24.80 -16.65 22.02
CA PHE A 48 24.98 -16.21 20.64
C PHE A 48 23.77 -16.56 19.78
N GLY A 49 23.17 -17.73 19.99
CA GLY A 49 21.97 -18.18 19.30
C GLY A 49 20.78 -17.33 19.67
N GLY A 50 20.60 -17.07 20.97
CA GLY A 50 19.53 -16.21 21.44
C GLY A 50 19.65 -14.77 20.94
N ALA A 51 20.84 -14.18 21.02
CA ALA A 51 21.08 -12.82 20.54
C ALA A 51 20.88 -12.69 19.02
N SER A 52 21.43 -13.62 18.24
CA SER A 52 21.26 -13.65 16.77
C SER A 52 19.79 -13.83 16.37
N GLY A 53 19.03 -14.68 17.09
CA GLY A 53 17.59 -14.86 16.86
C GLY A 53 16.79 -13.56 17.04
N ILE A 54 17.09 -12.77 18.08
CA ILE A 54 16.45 -11.45 18.28
C ILE A 54 16.83 -10.48 17.15
N ILE A 55 18.11 -10.44 16.77
CA ILE A 55 18.61 -9.55 15.70
C ILE A 55 17.91 -9.86 14.37
N ILE A 56 17.84 -11.15 13.99
CA ILE A 56 17.16 -11.58 12.76
C ILE A 56 15.68 -11.20 12.80
N ALA A 57 14.98 -11.44 13.92
CA ALA A 57 13.58 -11.07 14.05
C ALA A 57 13.36 -9.55 13.95
N PHE A 58 14.28 -8.75 14.50
CA PHE A 58 14.25 -7.29 14.36
C PHE A 58 14.40 -6.85 12.91
N PHE A 59 15.43 -7.34 12.20
CA PHE A 59 15.65 -7.01 10.79
C PHE A 59 14.50 -7.47 9.90
N ARG A 60 13.98 -8.69 10.12
CA ARG A 60 12.82 -9.22 9.39
C ARG A 60 11.61 -8.30 9.53
N LYS A 61 11.26 -7.94 10.76
CA LYS A 61 10.13 -7.03 11.04
C LYS A 61 10.35 -5.64 10.44
N LYS A 62 11.59 -5.14 10.45
CA LYS A 62 11.93 -3.85 9.85
C LYS A 62 11.74 -3.90 8.32
N TRP A 63 12.21 -4.96 7.66
CA TRP A 63 12.06 -5.14 6.22
C TRP A 63 10.60 -5.34 5.80
N GLU A 64 9.83 -6.15 6.54
CA GLU A 64 8.39 -6.31 6.30
C GLU A 64 7.67 -4.96 6.35
N LYS A 65 7.97 -4.14 7.36
CA LYS A 65 7.39 -2.79 7.48
C LYS A 65 7.83 -1.87 6.35
N GLU A 66 9.10 -1.88 5.99
CA GLU A 66 9.61 -1.01 4.94
C GLU A 66 9.02 -1.37 3.57
N ALA A 67 8.89 -2.67 3.28
CA ALA A 67 8.26 -3.14 2.04
C ALA A 67 6.81 -2.69 1.94
N VAL A 68 6.02 -2.86 3.01
CA VAL A 68 4.63 -2.37 3.06
C VAL A 68 4.59 -0.85 2.97
N ARG A 69 5.51 -0.15 3.68
CA ARG A 69 5.58 1.31 3.69
C ARG A 69 5.79 1.89 2.31
N VAL A 70 6.77 1.37 1.55
CA VAL A 70 7.06 1.82 0.19
C VAL A 70 5.83 1.68 -0.72
N GLU A 71 5.12 0.55 -0.63
CA GLU A 71 3.90 0.35 -1.42
C GLU A 71 2.76 1.29 -0.99
N THR A 72 2.60 1.52 0.32
CA THR A 72 1.59 2.47 0.81
C THR A 72 1.91 3.92 0.45
N GLU A 73 3.18 4.33 0.47
CA GLU A 73 3.59 5.69 0.11
C GLU A 73 3.38 5.95 -1.39
N LYS A 74 3.67 4.98 -2.25
CA LYS A 74 3.37 5.08 -3.69
C LYS A 74 1.86 5.25 -3.95
N LEU A 75 1.04 4.42 -3.31
CA LEU A 75 -0.43 4.52 -3.45
C LEU A 75 -0.94 5.87 -2.94
N GLN A 76 -0.44 6.32 -1.78
CA GLN A 76 -0.81 7.60 -1.21
C GLN A 76 -0.47 8.76 -2.14
N ALA A 77 0.74 8.77 -2.73
CA ALA A 77 1.15 9.79 -3.69
C ALA A 77 0.24 9.80 -4.95
N ILE A 78 -0.18 8.64 -5.44
CA ILE A 78 -1.12 8.53 -6.57
C ILE A 78 -2.48 9.11 -6.19
N ILE A 79 -2.99 8.81 -4.99
CA ILE A 79 -4.27 9.32 -4.50
C ILE A 79 -4.22 10.84 -4.33
N GLU A 80 -3.15 11.37 -3.74
CA GLU A 80 -2.93 12.82 -3.57
C GLU A 80 -2.86 13.53 -4.93
N MET A 81 -2.12 12.97 -5.89
CA MET A 81 -2.06 13.50 -7.24
C MET A 81 -3.42 13.46 -7.94
N ALA A 82 -4.16 12.34 -7.83
CA ALA A 82 -5.49 12.22 -8.41
C ALA A 82 -6.47 13.23 -7.79
N ALA A 83 -6.41 13.45 -6.48
CA ALA A 83 -7.21 14.44 -5.77
C ALA A 83 -6.91 15.87 -6.25
N ALA A 84 -5.61 16.23 -6.37
CA ALA A 84 -5.18 17.53 -6.89
C ALA A 84 -5.66 17.75 -8.34
N VAL A 85 -5.43 16.78 -9.23
CA VAL A 85 -5.88 16.84 -10.63
C VAL A 85 -7.40 16.95 -10.71
N CYS A 86 -8.15 16.19 -9.91
CA CYS A 86 -9.61 16.28 -9.89
C CYS A 86 -10.10 17.64 -9.41
N HIS A 87 -9.46 18.21 -8.40
CA HIS A 87 -9.78 19.54 -7.90
C HIS A 87 -9.57 20.59 -8.98
N GLU A 88 -8.41 20.58 -9.64
CA GLU A 88 -8.08 21.51 -10.72
C GLU A 88 -8.97 21.33 -11.95
N LEU A 89 -9.37 20.09 -12.30
CA LEU A 89 -10.28 19.83 -13.41
C LEU A 89 -11.72 20.28 -13.13
N ASN A 90 -12.17 20.20 -11.89
CA ASN A 90 -13.53 20.61 -11.54
C ASN A 90 -13.72 22.13 -11.71
N GLN A 91 -12.69 22.95 -11.55
CA GLN A 91 -12.77 24.41 -11.70
C GLN A 91 -13.21 24.87 -13.11
N PRO A 92 -12.51 24.51 -14.21
CA PRO A 92 -12.94 24.85 -15.56
C PRO A 92 -14.24 24.17 -15.93
N LEU A 93 -14.50 22.93 -15.50
CA LEU A 93 -15.78 22.26 -15.74
C LEU A 93 -16.96 23.04 -15.14
N GLN A 94 -16.81 23.54 -13.93
CA GLN A 94 -17.84 24.34 -13.27
C GLN A 94 -18.05 25.69 -13.98
N SER A 95 -16.98 26.31 -14.47
CA SER A 95 -17.04 27.54 -15.25
C SER A 95 -17.77 27.33 -16.58
N ILE A 96 -17.41 26.28 -17.33
CA ILE A 96 -18.06 25.92 -18.59
C ILE A 96 -19.54 25.59 -18.35
N SER A 97 -19.86 24.84 -17.28
CA SER A 97 -21.24 24.55 -16.91
C SER A 97 -22.04 25.84 -16.68
N GLY A 98 -21.46 26.80 -15.94
CA GLY A 98 -22.08 28.10 -15.69
C GLY A 98 -22.31 28.90 -16.97
N TYR A 99 -21.34 28.93 -17.89
CA TYR A 99 -21.53 29.59 -19.19
C TYR A 99 -22.61 28.92 -20.04
N CYS A 100 -22.68 27.58 -20.06
CA CYS A 100 -23.77 26.88 -20.73
C CYS A 100 -25.12 27.24 -20.14
N GLU A 101 -25.23 27.35 -18.81
CA GLU A 101 -26.48 27.72 -18.13
C GLU A 101 -26.91 29.14 -18.47
N LEU A 102 -25.99 30.11 -18.44
CA LEU A 102 -26.26 31.50 -18.81
C LEU A 102 -26.71 31.62 -20.27
N LEU A 103 -25.97 31.01 -21.21
CA LEU A 103 -26.34 31.08 -22.63
C LEU A 103 -27.69 30.40 -22.92
N MET A 104 -28.04 29.35 -22.19
CA MET A 104 -29.34 28.69 -22.34
C MET A 104 -30.51 29.50 -21.74
N MET A 105 -30.25 30.44 -20.82
CA MET A 105 -31.29 31.36 -20.32
C MET A 105 -31.69 32.40 -21.38
N ASP A 106 -30.74 32.79 -22.24
CA ASP A 106 -30.93 33.81 -23.27
C ASP A 106 -31.47 33.26 -24.61
N LEU A 107 -31.59 31.94 -24.76
CA LEU A 107 -31.98 31.26 -25.99
C LEU A 107 -33.32 30.53 -25.84
N GLU A 108 -34.16 30.56 -26.89
CA GLU A 108 -35.37 29.74 -26.96
C GLU A 108 -35.03 28.26 -27.16
N GLU A 109 -35.82 27.34 -26.57
CA GLU A 109 -35.56 25.89 -26.67
C GLU A 109 -35.63 25.35 -28.12
N GLY A 110 -36.32 26.07 -29.01
CA GLY A 110 -36.40 25.76 -30.44
C GLY A 110 -35.12 26.07 -31.21
N ASP A 111 -34.25 26.93 -30.68
CA ASP A 111 -33.03 27.39 -31.33
C ASP A 111 -32.00 26.25 -31.47
N GLN A 112 -31.33 26.21 -32.61
CA GLN A 112 -30.29 25.21 -32.87
C GLN A 112 -29.10 25.36 -31.91
N SER A 113 -28.75 26.59 -31.55
CA SER A 113 -27.69 26.93 -30.59
C SER A 113 -28.06 26.43 -29.19
N TYR A 114 -29.33 26.54 -28.77
CA TYR A 114 -29.80 25.98 -27.50
C TYR A 114 -29.53 24.48 -27.42
N LYS A 115 -29.89 23.73 -28.48
CA LYS A 115 -29.65 22.29 -28.56
C LYS A 115 -28.16 21.93 -28.50
N GLN A 116 -27.31 22.70 -29.18
CA GLN A 116 -25.87 22.50 -29.16
C GLN A 116 -25.27 22.76 -27.78
N ILE A 117 -25.64 23.87 -27.12
CA ILE A 117 -25.16 24.23 -25.78
C ILE A 117 -25.63 23.19 -24.75
N LYS A 118 -26.87 22.72 -24.85
CA LYS A 118 -27.38 21.61 -24.01
C LYS A 118 -26.55 20.34 -24.19
N GLY A 119 -26.13 20.03 -25.42
CA GLY A 119 -25.21 18.94 -25.72
C GLY A 119 -23.83 19.10 -25.04
N ILE A 120 -23.26 20.31 -25.11
CA ILE A 120 -21.99 20.64 -24.44
C ILE A 120 -22.12 20.48 -22.92
N LYS A 121 -23.17 21.04 -22.32
CA LYS A 121 -23.47 20.88 -20.90
C LYS A 121 -23.53 19.41 -20.48
N GLY A 122 -24.17 18.57 -21.30
CA GLY A 122 -24.21 17.13 -21.06
C GLY A 122 -22.83 16.46 -21.04
N GLN A 123 -21.88 16.91 -21.87
CA GLN A 123 -20.49 16.42 -21.82
C GLN A 123 -19.74 16.93 -20.60
N VAL A 124 -19.95 18.18 -20.20
CA VAL A 124 -19.38 18.76 -18.96
C VAL A 124 -19.87 17.99 -17.73
N ASP A 125 -21.17 17.70 -17.65
CA ASP A 125 -21.76 16.88 -16.59
C ASP A 125 -21.17 15.46 -16.56
N ARG A 126 -20.96 14.87 -17.74
CA ARG A 126 -20.31 13.56 -17.87
C ARG A 126 -18.85 13.60 -17.39
N ALA A 127 -18.09 14.63 -17.76
CA ALA A 127 -16.72 14.82 -17.29
C ALA A 127 -16.68 14.98 -15.76
N GLY A 128 -17.60 15.76 -15.18
CA GLY A 128 -17.72 15.91 -13.72
C GLY A 128 -18.07 14.60 -13.00
N LYS A 129 -18.82 13.69 -13.62
CA LYS A 129 -19.05 12.33 -13.09
C LYS A 129 -17.77 11.48 -13.09
N ILE A 130 -16.93 11.63 -14.12
CA ILE A 130 -15.65 10.92 -14.23
C ILE A 130 -14.65 11.42 -13.17
N THR A 131 -14.51 12.74 -13.00
CA THR A 131 -13.62 13.31 -11.97
C THR A 131 -14.06 12.89 -10.56
N LYS A 132 -15.36 12.91 -10.26
CA LYS A 132 -15.90 12.39 -8.99
C LYS A 132 -15.62 10.89 -8.79
N LYS A 133 -15.59 10.10 -9.86
CA LYS A 133 -15.23 8.68 -9.78
C LYS A 133 -13.74 8.53 -9.46
N LEU A 134 -12.88 9.29 -10.14
CA LEU A 134 -11.44 9.30 -9.89
C LEU A 134 -11.09 9.72 -8.45
N MET A 135 -11.82 10.67 -7.86
CA MET A 135 -11.65 11.06 -6.44
C MET A 135 -11.95 9.94 -5.44
N ARG A 136 -12.69 8.90 -5.83
CA ARG A 136 -13.06 7.79 -4.94
C ARG A 136 -12.08 6.62 -5.01
N VAL A 137 -10.99 6.75 -5.78
CA VAL A 137 -9.95 5.73 -5.86
C VAL A 137 -9.31 5.54 -4.49
N LYS A 138 -9.26 4.29 -4.01
CA LYS A 138 -8.70 3.91 -2.70
C LYS A 138 -7.58 2.89 -2.78
N ARG A 139 -7.40 2.26 -3.93
CA ARG A 139 -6.44 1.17 -4.12
C ARG A 139 -5.88 1.18 -5.54
N TYR A 140 -4.67 0.65 -5.68
CA TYR A 140 -3.99 0.54 -6.95
C TYR A 140 -4.48 -0.71 -7.68
N GLU A 141 -5.43 -0.51 -8.59
CA GLU A 141 -5.91 -1.56 -9.50
C GLU A 141 -5.55 -1.18 -10.92
N THR A 142 -5.11 -2.15 -11.72
CA THR A 142 -4.71 -1.91 -13.11
C THR A 142 -5.35 -2.89 -14.05
N LYS A 143 -5.55 -2.46 -15.29
CA LYS A 143 -5.95 -3.30 -16.42
C LYS A 143 -4.96 -3.17 -17.56
N ASP A 144 -4.83 -4.23 -18.34
CA ASP A 144 -4.00 -4.23 -19.54
C ASP A 144 -4.61 -3.29 -20.57
N TYR A 145 -3.76 -2.43 -21.14
CA TYR A 145 -4.16 -1.48 -22.16
C TYR A 145 -3.03 -1.28 -23.16
N LEU A 146 -3.27 -1.76 -24.38
CA LEU A 146 -2.32 -1.74 -25.50
C LEU A 146 -0.98 -2.38 -25.10
N LYS A 147 0.08 -1.57 -24.94
CA LYS A 147 1.44 -2.03 -24.62
C LYS A 147 1.83 -1.83 -23.15
N GLY A 148 0.86 -1.53 -22.28
CA GLY A 148 1.13 -1.25 -20.87
C GLY A 148 -0.08 -1.49 -19.97
N LYS A 149 0.01 -0.94 -18.76
CA LYS A 149 -1.05 -1.00 -17.75
C LYS A 149 -1.56 0.40 -17.46
N ILE A 150 -2.87 0.55 -17.36
CA ILE A 150 -3.51 1.78 -16.88
C ILE A 150 -4.28 1.48 -15.61
N ILE A 151 -4.53 2.51 -14.81
CA ILE A 151 -5.35 2.39 -13.61
C ILE A 151 -6.78 2.03 -14.04
N ASP A 152 -7.31 0.98 -13.42
CA ASP A 152 -8.72 0.62 -13.54
C ASP A 152 -9.53 1.39 -12.49
N ILE A 153 -10.01 2.57 -12.87
CA ILE A 153 -10.78 3.45 -11.97
C ILE A 153 -12.01 2.72 -11.40
N ASP A 154 -12.61 1.79 -12.13
CA ASP A 154 -13.82 1.11 -11.67
C ASP A 154 -13.50 0.23 -10.46
N ARG A 155 -12.58 -0.72 -10.64
CA ARG A 155 -12.11 -1.62 -9.57
C ARG A 155 -11.39 -0.90 -8.43
N ALA A 156 -10.69 0.19 -8.75
CA ALA A 156 -9.98 1.01 -7.78
C ALA A 156 -10.92 1.79 -6.83
N THR A 157 -12.20 1.92 -7.19
CA THR A 157 -13.23 2.65 -6.43
C THR A 157 -14.24 1.78 -5.68
N GLU A 158 -14.31 0.48 -6.01
CA GLU A 158 -15.09 -0.53 -5.27
C GLU A 158 -14.52 -0.73 -3.85
#